data_AF-A0A916YC66-F1
#
_entry.id   AF-A0A916YC66-F1
#
_cell.length_a   1.000
_cell.length_b   1.000
_cell.length_c   1.000
_cell.angle_alpha   90.00
_cell.angle_beta   90.00
_cell.angle_gamma   90.00
#
_symmetry.space_group_name_H-M   'P 1'
#
loop_
_entity.id
_entity.type
_entity.pdbx_description
1 polymer ?
#
loop_
_entity_poly.entity_id
_entity_poly.type
_entity_poly.pdbx_seq_one_letter_code
_entity_poly.pdbx_strand_id
1 'polypeptide(L)'
;MSGSNEQQGAPDKVLAGFRKSIDNIDAALVHILAERFRITKAVGEYKAQTELPPADPDREKNQIARLRKLAEDADLDPEFSEKFLRFIIDEVIRHHEKARGQ
;
A
#
# COMPACT_ATOMS: atom_id res chain seq x y z
N MET A 1 -36.87 -45.05 -2.75
CA MET A 1 -35.90 -45.27 -3.84
C MET A 1 -35.11 -44.00 -4.03
N SER A 2 -33.79 -44.16 -4.13
CA SER A 2 -32.73 -43.30 -4.69
C SER A 2 -33.00 -41.80 -4.86
N GLY A 3 -32.16 -40.89 -4.41
CA GLY A 3 -30.82 -41.02 -3.85
C GLY A 3 -30.30 -39.59 -3.68
N SER A 4 -30.04 -39.22 -2.44
CA SER A 4 -29.23 -38.06 -2.08
C SER A 4 -27.84 -38.25 -2.69
N ASN A 5 -27.46 -37.39 -3.64
CA ASN A 5 -26.05 -37.24 -4.01
C ASN A 5 -25.63 -35.81 -3.72
N GLU A 6 -25.28 -35.58 -2.46
CA GLU A 6 -24.53 -34.44 -1.98
C GLU A 6 -23.13 -34.47 -2.62
N GLN A 7 -23.02 -33.94 -3.83
CA GLN A 7 -21.72 -33.51 -4.35
C GLN A 7 -21.60 -32.00 -4.15
N GLN A 8 -21.43 -31.60 -2.90
CA GLN A 8 -20.76 -30.33 -2.60
C GLN A 8 -19.29 -30.53 -2.99
N GLY A 9 -18.91 -29.96 -4.14
CA GLY A 9 -17.62 -30.16 -4.78
C GLY A 9 -16.45 -29.84 -3.85
N ALA A 10 -15.51 -30.78 -3.75
CA ALA A 10 -14.28 -30.58 -3.01
C ALA A 10 -13.55 -29.31 -3.49
N PRO A 11 -12.89 -28.55 -2.59
CA PRO A 11 -12.22 -27.32 -2.95
C PRO A 11 -11.15 -27.55 -4.01
N ASP A 12 -11.13 -26.69 -5.03
CA ASP A 12 -10.10 -26.68 -6.07
C ASP A 12 -8.74 -26.39 -5.43
N LYS A 13 -7.88 -27.41 -5.41
CA LYS A 13 -6.56 -27.35 -4.76
C LYS A 13 -5.62 -26.37 -5.46
N VAL A 14 -5.76 -26.16 -6.77
CA VAL A 14 -4.94 -25.21 -7.53
C VAL A 14 -5.32 -23.78 -7.13
N LEU A 15 -6.62 -23.49 -7.13
CA LEU A 15 -7.12 -22.19 -6.70
C LEU A 15 -6.76 -21.88 -5.24
N ALA A 16 -6.85 -22.88 -4.36
CA ALA A 16 -6.44 -22.75 -2.96
C ALA A 16 -4.95 -22.41 -2.82
N GLY A 17 -4.09 -23.00 -3.66
CA GLY A 17 -2.67 -22.69 -3.72
C GLY A 17 -2.40 -21.23 -4.13
N PHE A 18 -3.07 -20.73 -5.17
CA PHE A 18 -2.93 -19.34 -5.58
C PHE A 18 -3.39 -18.36 -4.51
N ARG A 19 -4.52 -18.63 -3.85
CA ARG A 19 -5.03 -17.79 -2.76
C ARG A 19 -4.05 -17.71 -1.59
N LYS A 20 -3.45 -18.84 -1.21
CA LYS A 20 -2.40 -18.85 -0.17
C LYS A 20 -1.20 -17.98 -0.54
N SER A 21 -0.78 -17.97 -1.80
CA SER A 21 0.30 -17.09 -2.25
C SER A 21 -0.10 -15.61 -2.20
N ILE A 22 -1.36 -15.29 -2.57
CA ILE A 22 -1.91 -13.93 -2.45
C ILE A 22 -1.93 -13.49 -0.98
N ASP A 23 -2.44 -14.32 -0.07
CA ASP A 23 -2.50 -14.01 1.35
C ASP A 23 -1.11 -13.69 1.94
N ASN A 24 -0.07 -14.42 1.49
CA ASN A 24 1.31 -14.16 1.91
C ASN A 24 1.85 -12.82 1.37
N ILE A 25 1.51 -12.47 0.12
CA ILE A 25 1.88 -11.17 -0.48
C ILE A 25 1.18 -10.05 0.27
N ASP A 26 -0.11 -10.20 0.56
CA ASP A 26 -0.90 -9.20 1.29
C ASP A 26 -0.33 -8.96 2.70
N ALA A 27 0.07 -10.02 3.41
CA ALA A 27 0.75 -9.90 4.69
C ALA A 27 2.05 -9.09 4.58
N ALA A 28 2.87 -9.37 3.56
CA ALA A 28 4.10 -8.62 3.31
C ALA A 28 3.81 -7.13 2.99
N LEU A 29 2.81 -6.86 2.16
CA LEU A 29 2.38 -5.50 1.83
C LEU A 29 1.97 -4.71 3.07
N VAL A 30 1.19 -5.31 3.98
CA VAL A 30 0.78 -4.68 5.24
C VAL A 30 1.99 -4.32 6.11
N HIS A 31 2.95 -5.25 6.25
CA HIS A 31 4.16 -4.97 7.04
C HIS A 31 5.03 -3.86 6.42
N ILE A 32 5.19 -3.85 5.09
CA ILE A 32 5.93 -2.80 4.37
C ILE A 32 5.26 -1.44 4.55
N LEU A 33 3.92 -1.40 4.43
CA LEU A 33 3.16 -0.17 4.65
C LEU A 33 3.33 0.33 6.08
N ALA A 34 3.19 -0.54 7.09
CA ALA A 34 3.36 -0.17 8.49
C ALA A 34 4.73 0.50 8.75
N GLU A 35 5.79 -0.08 8.19
CA GLU A 35 7.14 0.47 8.31
C GLU A 35 7.27 1.81 7.56
N ARG A 36 6.70 1.92 6.36
CA ARG A 36 6.65 3.18 5.61
C ARG A 36 5.97 4.29 6.41
N PHE A 37 4.82 4.00 7.03
CA PHE A 37 4.09 4.95 7.88
C PHE A 37 4.90 5.38 9.11
N ARG A 38 5.61 4.44 9.75
CA ARG A 38 6.51 4.73 10.87
C ARG A 38 7.60 5.74 10.46
N ILE A 39 8.21 5.55 9.30
CA ILE A 39 9.25 6.44 8.78
C ILE A 39 8.67 7.80 8.40
N THR A 40 7.52 7.86 7.71
CA THR A 40 6.92 9.15 7.33
C THR A 40 6.51 9.97 8.53
N LYS A 41 6.09 9.33 9.63
CA LYS A 41 5.84 10.01 10.91
C LYS A 41 7.12 10.64 11.47
N ALA A 42 8.21 9.89 11.52
CA ALA A 42 9.51 10.41 11.97
C ALA A 42 10.01 11.57 11.09
N VAL A 43 9.78 11.51 9.77
CA VAL A 43 10.06 12.63 8.85
C VAL A 43 9.22 13.86 9.20
N GLY A 44 7.93 13.67 9.50
CA GLY A 44 7.04 14.76 9.93
C GLY A 44 7.49 15.41 11.24
N GLU A 45 7.85 14.60 12.24
CA GLU A 45 8.40 15.05 13.52
C GLU A 45 9.71 15.82 13.34
N TYR A 46 10.63 15.30 12.54
CA TYR A 46 11.89 15.96 12.24
C TYR A 46 11.68 17.32 11.55
N LYS A 47 10.84 17.36 10.51
CA LYS A 47 10.50 18.62 9.81
C LYS A 47 9.93 19.66 10.76
N ALA A 48 9.07 19.25 11.71
CA ALA A 48 8.50 20.15 12.70
C ALA A 48 9.57 20.68 13.68
N GLN A 49 10.50 19.84 14.13
CA GLN A 49 11.59 20.23 15.03
C GLN A 49 12.60 21.19 14.37
N THR A 50 12.81 21.06 13.06
CA THR A 50 13.78 21.87 12.30
C THR A 50 13.14 23.00 11.49
N GLU A 51 11.87 23.33 11.76
CA GLU A 51 11.11 24.38 11.06
C GLU A 51 11.08 24.23 9.52
N LEU A 52 11.22 23.00 9.02
CA LEU A 52 11.14 22.71 7.59
C LEU A 52 9.69 22.69 7.12
N PRO A 53 9.43 23.10 5.87
CA PRO A 53 8.07 23.09 5.35
C PRO A 53 7.51 21.66 5.30
N PRO A 54 6.22 21.49 5.66
CA PRO A 54 5.58 20.18 5.66
C PRO A 54 5.52 19.59 4.24
N ALA A 55 5.26 20.43 3.23
CA ALA A 55 5.21 20.07 1.83
C ALA A 55 6.58 20.31 1.14
N ASP A 56 6.90 19.47 0.17
CA ASP A 56 8.07 19.60 -0.70
C ASP A 56 7.66 19.18 -2.13
N PRO A 57 7.14 20.13 -2.93
CA PRO A 57 6.55 19.83 -4.23
C PRO A 57 7.52 19.17 -5.21
N ASP A 58 8.80 19.56 -5.17
CA ASP A 58 9.84 18.99 -6.03
C ASP A 58 10.15 17.54 -5.61
N ARG A 59 10.20 17.27 -4.31
CA ARG A 59 10.34 15.89 -3.81
C ARG A 59 9.13 15.03 -4.18
N GLU A 60 7.92 15.56 -4.10
CA GLU A 60 6.69 14.86 -4.48
C GLU A 60 6.68 14.51 -5.98
N LYS A 61 7.00 15.48 -6.84
CA LYS A 61 7.11 15.27 -8.30
C LYS A 61 8.14 14.19 -8.64
N ASN A 62 9.30 14.22 -8.01
CA ASN A 62 10.36 13.23 -8.22
C ASN A 62 9.96 11.83 -7.75
N GLN A 63 9.22 11.72 -6.64
CA GLN A 63 8.70 10.45 -6.16
C GLN A 63 7.68 9.84 -7.13
N ILE A 64 6.76 10.65 -7.65
CA ILE A 64 5.76 10.20 -8.63
C ILE A 64 6.47 9.69 -9.89
N ALA A 65 7.40 10.48 -10.46
CA ALA A 65 8.13 10.08 -11.66
C ALA A 65 8.90 8.76 -11.47
N ARG A 66 9.60 8.61 -10.34
CA ARG A 66 10.33 7.37 -10.01
C ARG A 66 9.38 6.18 -9.88
N LEU A 67 8.22 6.36 -9.26
CA LEU A 67 7.27 5.26 -9.05
C LEU A 67 6.56 4.82 -10.32
N ARG A 68 6.22 5.76 -11.20
CA ARG A 68 5.71 5.43 -12.53
C ARG A 68 6.70 4.55 -13.29
N LYS A 69 7.99 4.92 -13.26
CA LYS A 69 9.04 4.09 -13.86
C LYS A 69 9.13 2.70 -13.24
N LEU A 70 9.09 2.60 -11.90
CA LEU A 70 9.12 1.30 -11.22
C LEU A 70 7.89 0.43 -11.57
N ALA A 71 6.74 1.04 -11.80
CA ALA A 71 5.54 0.33 -12.25
C ALA A 71 5.72 -0.21 -13.67
N GLU A 72 6.21 0.63 -14.59
CA GLU A 72 6.55 0.22 -15.97
C GLU A 72 7.55 -0.94 -15.97
N ASP A 73 8.64 -0.84 -15.18
CA ASP A 73 9.68 -1.86 -15.07
C ASP A 73 9.14 -3.19 -14.46
N ALA A 74 8.00 -3.15 -13.77
CA ALA A 74 7.37 -4.29 -13.10
C ALA A 74 6.12 -4.80 -13.83
N ASP A 75 5.86 -4.35 -15.06
CA ASP A 75 4.64 -4.67 -15.84
C ASP A 75 3.34 -4.34 -15.09
N LEU A 76 3.37 -3.30 -14.25
CA LEU A 76 2.23 -2.78 -13.51
C LEU A 76 1.75 -1.47 -14.14
N ASP A 77 0.43 -1.27 -14.22
CA ASP A 77 -0.15 -0.03 -14.73
C ASP A 77 0.38 1.20 -13.96
N PRO A 78 1.07 2.14 -14.63
CA PRO A 78 1.62 3.33 -14.00
C PRO A 78 0.53 4.25 -13.45
N GLU A 79 -0.67 4.28 -14.06
CA GLU A 79 -1.78 5.09 -13.57
C GLU A 79 -2.34 4.51 -12.26
N PHE A 80 -2.54 3.20 -12.20
CA PHE A 80 -2.91 2.51 -10.97
C PHE A 80 -1.88 2.75 -9.86
N SER A 81 -0.60 2.62 -10.18
CA SER A 81 0.50 2.81 -9.22
C SER A 81 0.56 4.23 -8.67
N GLU A 82 0.32 5.23 -9.53
CA GLU A 82 0.23 6.62 -9.10
C GLU A 82 -0.98 6.86 -8.18
N LYS A 83 -2.16 6.33 -8.54
CA LYS A 83 -3.37 6.44 -7.69
C LYS A 83 -3.15 5.80 -6.32
N PHE A 84 -2.55 4.62 -6.28
CA PHE A 84 -2.22 3.94 -5.03
C PHE A 84 -1.25 4.76 -4.18
N LEU A 85 -0.19 5.33 -4.77
CA LEU A 85 0.73 6.19 -4.05
C LEU A 85 0.03 7.42 -3.46
N ARG A 86 -0.78 8.11 -4.25
CA ARG A 86 -1.52 9.30 -3.82
C ARG A 86 -2.39 8.97 -2.61
N PHE A 87 -3.10 7.86 -2.65
CA PHE A 87 -3.88 7.36 -1.52
C PHE A 87 -3.03 7.19 -0.24
N ILE A 88 -1.84 6.58 -0.35
CA ILE A 88 -0.95 6.41 0.80
C ILE A 88 -0.43 7.77 1.32
N ILE A 89 -0.08 8.70 0.44
CA ILE A 89 0.36 10.05 0.83
C ILE A 89 -0.77 10.80 1.55
N ASP A 90 -1.99 10.75 1.03
CA ASP A 90 -3.15 11.40 1.63
C ASP A 90 -3.46 10.84 3.03
N GLU A 91 -3.23 9.54 3.26
CA GLU A 91 -3.37 8.95 4.59
C GLU A 91 -2.28 9.44 5.57
N VAL A 92 -1.03 9.57 5.11
CA VAL A 92 0.06 10.14 5.91
C VAL A 92 -0.25 11.57 6.32
N ILE A 93 -0.74 12.40 5.39
CA ILE A 93 -1.11 13.81 5.67
C ILE A 93 -2.21 13.87 6.72
N ARG A 94 -3.29 13.09 6.55
CA ARG A 94 -4.38 12.99 7.54
C ARG A 94 -3.90 12.57 8.93
N HIS A 95 -2.94 11.65 9.01
CA HIS A 95 -2.33 11.24 10.28
C HIS A 95 -1.52 12.38 10.93
N HIS A 96 -0.75 13.14 10.15
CA HIS A 96 0.00 14.28 10.66
C HIS A 96 -0.91 15.42 11.15
N GLU A 97 -2.01 15.70 10.43
CA GLU A 97 -3.00 16.71 10.84
C GLU A 97 -3.67 16.33 12.17
N LYS A 98 -4.08 15.07 12.33
CA LYS A 98 -4.65 14.56 13.59
C LYS A 98 -3.68 14.68 14.76
N ALA A 99 -2.39 14.39 14.54
CA ALA A 99 -1.36 14.49 15.57
C ALA A 99 -1.03 15.93 15.97
N ARG A 100 -1.33 16.92 15.12
CA ARG A 100 -1.17 18.36 15.42
C ARG A 100 -2.38 18.97 16.15
N GLY A 101 -3.53 18.29 16.11
CA GLY A 101 -4.78 18.73 16.75
C GLY A 101 -5.03 18.11 18.14
N GLN A 102 -4.04 17.42 18.71
CA GLN A 102 -4.00 16.91 20.09
C GLN A 102 -2.84 17.59 20.83
#